data_AF-A0A9P5MMJ0-F1
#
_entry.id   AF-A0A9P5MMJ0-F1
#
_cell.length_a   1.000
_cell.length_b   1.000
_cell.length_c   1.000
_cell.angle_alpha   90.00
_cell.angle_beta   90.00
_cell.angle_gamma   90.00
#
_symmetry.space_group_name_H-M   'P 1'
#
loop_
_entity.id
_entity.type
_entity.pdbx_description
1 polymer ?
#
loop_
_entity_poly.entity_id
_entity_poly.type
_entity_poly.pdbx_seq_one_letter_code
_entity_poly.pdbx_strand_id
1 'polypeptide(L)'
;PPLYPDITAAEYLLPQHNDSLAFPEGAGARLVRFANEQPGVGFNNQLKEVLLNSEIARLSGRTYVFADVVWDPNTAEPYVSMPDEPERNHLAHGAKYRAGLWNSGAPPPRAVGYAWYERVCPPERRFLVDTKKENQRMGIDLGKAQGADIVRKWGKYLATLSDKPCVELTKGSDRLIDWDLLSNTRVLSLWPMVSKSPIFTGFSWSSVVLGAVGKNAKAFWPRAYKGTVDGKDGNAVIPGLVTLHVRRKDFYFHCLWMGPWGVFDGWNQLSTLPDRFEPPPSTGDSNDNNPRSDYLLKRCWVDIDPIVARLDALRKDYPNDTLDKVYVSTNEDEKWLAELKGKLKEHGWTDVRSTFDLDLSWEESGVDNAIDMEMASRGHVFVGNGFSSFTSTVVRLRLIDGTPSKYTRFW
;
A
#
# COMPACT_ATOMS: atom_id res chain seq x y z
N PRO A 1 -15.35 -16.64 -4.87
CA PRO A 1 -14.10 -16.26 -4.14
C PRO A 1 -14.04 -17.05 -2.83
N PRO A 2 -12.86 -17.32 -2.26
CA PRO A 2 -12.76 -17.97 -0.94
C PRO A 2 -13.30 -17.04 0.15
N LEU A 3 -13.92 -17.60 1.20
CA LEU A 3 -14.39 -16.83 2.35
C LEU A 3 -13.22 -16.47 3.28
N TYR A 4 -13.35 -15.42 4.10
CA TYR A 4 -12.31 -15.07 5.09
C TYR A 4 -11.94 -16.22 6.06
N PRO A 5 -12.89 -17.06 6.54
CA PRO A 5 -12.55 -18.26 7.30
C PRO A 5 -11.73 -19.28 6.49
N ASP A 6 -12.03 -19.45 5.20
CA ASP A 6 -11.28 -20.38 4.33
C ASP A 6 -9.85 -19.89 4.11
N ILE A 7 -9.66 -18.58 3.91
CA ILE A 7 -8.34 -17.93 3.82
C ILE A 7 -7.57 -18.16 5.11
N THR A 8 -8.21 -17.93 6.26
CA THR A 8 -7.59 -18.14 7.57
C THR A 8 -7.22 -19.62 7.77
N ALA A 9 -8.10 -20.55 7.39
CA ALA A 9 -7.82 -21.99 7.45
C ALA A 9 -6.64 -22.40 6.55
N ALA A 10 -6.59 -21.88 5.32
CA ALA A 10 -5.47 -22.12 4.41
C ALA A 10 -4.14 -21.60 4.98
N GLU A 11 -4.17 -20.46 5.71
CA GLU A 11 -2.98 -19.92 6.35
C GLU A 11 -2.44 -20.78 7.50
N TYR A 12 -3.32 -21.39 8.29
CA TYR A 12 -2.88 -22.36 9.30
C TYR A 12 -2.11 -23.54 8.67
N LEU A 13 -2.42 -23.86 7.42
CA LEU A 13 -1.85 -24.97 6.66
C LEU A 13 -0.70 -24.56 5.73
N LEU A 14 -0.13 -23.37 5.90
CA LEU A 14 0.97 -22.91 5.06
C LEU A 14 2.15 -23.90 5.12
N PRO A 15 2.82 -24.19 3.99
CA PRO A 15 3.85 -25.24 4.00
C PRO A 15 5.04 -24.95 4.91
N GLN A 16 5.33 -23.67 5.19
CA GLN A 16 6.36 -23.24 6.16
C GLN A 16 5.95 -23.42 7.63
N HIS A 17 4.67 -23.69 7.90
CA HIS A 17 4.16 -24.09 9.22
C HIS A 17 4.43 -25.60 9.46
N ASN A 18 5.71 -25.98 9.41
CA ASN A 18 6.16 -27.35 9.61
C ASN A 18 7.52 -27.40 10.32
N ASP A 19 7.56 -28.00 11.51
CA ASP A 19 8.78 -28.09 12.34
C ASP A 19 9.87 -28.97 11.74
N SER A 20 9.51 -29.86 10.81
CA SER A 20 10.42 -30.82 10.16
C SER A 20 11.25 -30.21 9.03
N LEU A 21 11.00 -28.95 8.66
CA LEU A 21 11.77 -28.26 7.63
C LEU A 21 13.20 -27.97 8.11
N ALA A 22 14.14 -27.97 7.17
CA ALA A 22 15.52 -27.59 7.44
C ALA A 22 15.66 -26.08 7.70
N PHE A 23 16.73 -25.71 8.42
CA PHE A 23 17.14 -24.31 8.54
C PHE A 23 17.26 -23.67 7.14
N PRO A 24 16.75 -22.43 6.92
CA PRO A 24 16.33 -21.45 7.91
C PRO A 24 14.86 -21.52 8.36
N GLU A 25 14.13 -22.57 8.00
CA GLU A 25 12.75 -22.82 8.42
C GLU A 25 12.69 -23.91 9.52
N GLY A 26 11.47 -24.35 9.85
CA GLY A 26 11.20 -25.42 10.81
C GLY A 26 11.62 -25.10 12.24
N ALA A 27 11.96 -26.13 13.01
CA ALA A 27 12.31 -25.99 14.43
C ALA A 27 13.55 -25.10 14.69
N GLY A 28 14.41 -24.95 13.68
CA GLY A 28 15.60 -24.08 13.72
C GLY A 28 15.35 -22.64 13.27
N ALA A 29 14.12 -22.28 12.90
CA ALA A 29 13.79 -20.95 12.38
C ALA A 29 14.06 -19.85 13.42
N ARG A 30 14.59 -18.73 12.94
CA ARG A 30 14.72 -17.49 13.73
C ARG A 30 13.58 -16.58 13.36
N LEU A 31 12.69 -16.29 14.30
CA LEU A 31 11.48 -15.52 14.09
C LEU A 31 11.63 -14.12 14.70
N VAL A 32 11.01 -13.13 14.06
CA VAL A 32 10.83 -11.79 14.63
C VAL A 32 9.39 -11.34 14.44
N ARG A 33 8.77 -10.95 15.56
CA ARG A 33 7.45 -10.32 15.60
C ARG A 33 7.59 -8.84 15.94
N PHE A 34 6.87 -8.00 15.20
CA PHE A 34 6.78 -6.57 15.45
C PHE A 34 5.45 -6.28 16.17
N ALA A 35 5.39 -6.53 17.49
CA ALA A 35 4.13 -6.37 18.23
C ALA A 35 3.73 -4.89 18.47
N ASN A 36 4.55 -3.96 17.98
CA ASN A 36 4.34 -2.52 18.00
C ASN A 36 3.81 -1.94 16.66
N GLU A 37 3.46 -2.78 15.68
CA GLU A 37 2.84 -2.36 14.41
C GLU A 37 1.56 -1.51 14.61
N GLN A 38 1.20 -0.70 13.61
CA GLN A 38 0.12 0.29 13.68
C GLN A 38 -1.28 -0.31 13.50
N PRO A 39 -2.13 -0.37 14.54
CA PRO A 39 -3.57 -0.45 14.33
C PRO A 39 -4.17 0.93 14.02
N GLY A 40 -5.39 0.95 13.47
CA GLY A 40 -6.22 2.15 13.40
C GLY A 40 -5.76 3.22 12.40
N VAL A 41 -4.82 2.88 11.51
CA VAL A 41 -4.43 3.74 10.39
C VAL A 41 -4.91 3.13 9.06
N GLY A 42 -5.04 3.94 8.02
CA GLY A 42 -5.47 3.47 6.71
C GLY A 42 -4.64 2.28 6.21
N PHE A 43 -5.29 1.32 5.53
CA PHE A 43 -4.70 0.07 5.02
C PHE A 43 -3.31 0.27 4.39
N ASN A 44 -3.15 1.34 3.61
CA ASN A 44 -1.93 1.64 2.87
C ASN A 44 -0.73 1.97 3.75
N ASN A 45 -0.96 2.58 4.91
CA ASN A 45 0.11 2.84 5.87
C ASN A 45 0.54 1.53 6.55
N GLN A 46 -0.42 0.70 6.94
CA GLN A 46 -0.14 -0.62 7.53
C GLN A 46 0.59 -1.53 6.54
N LEU A 47 0.14 -1.59 5.28
CA LEU A 47 0.80 -2.38 4.23
C LEU A 47 2.25 -1.94 4.00
N LYS A 48 2.53 -0.63 3.97
CA LYS A 48 3.90 -0.12 3.83
C LYS A 48 4.77 -0.50 5.05
N GLU A 49 4.23 -0.38 6.26
CA GLU A 49 4.91 -0.81 7.49
C GLU A 49 5.24 -2.30 7.47
N VAL A 50 4.25 -3.16 7.20
CA VAL A 50 4.41 -4.62 7.14
C VAL A 50 5.50 -5.02 6.16
N LEU A 51 5.55 -4.42 4.97
CA LEU A 51 6.57 -4.72 3.97
C LEU A 51 7.97 -4.25 4.39
N LEU A 52 8.08 -3.11 5.06
CA LEU A 52 9.37 -2.63 5.57
C LEU A 52 9.84 -3.42 6.80
N ASN A 53 8.95 -3.84 7.68
CA ASN A 53 9.26 -4.77 8.77
C ASN A 53 9.68 -6.14 8.25
N SER A 54 9.04 -6.62 7.17
CA SER A 54 9.46 -7.82 6.45
C SER A 54 10.87 -7.69 5.86
N GLU A 55 11.22 -6.51 5.34
CA GLU A 55 12.58 -6.22 4.86
C GLU A 55 13.60 -6.17 6.01
N ILE A 56 13.26 -5.60 7.16
CA ILE A 56 14.09 -5.64 8.38
C ILE A 56 14.33 -7.09 8.81
N ALA A 57 13.27 -7.91 8.85
CA ALA A 57 13.37 -9.33 9.18
C ALA A 57 14.32 -10.06 8.22
N ARG A 58 14.13 -9.88 6.89
CA ARG A 58 15.03 -10.43 5.86
C ARG A 58 16.48 -10.02 6.09
N LEU A 59 16.75 -8.74 6.28
CA LEU A 59 18.11 -8.23 6.51
C LEU A 59 18.76 -8.80 7.77
N SER A 60 17.95 -9.17 8.76
CA SER A 60 18.42 -9.81 9.99
C SER A 60 18.63 -11.33 9.89
N GLY A 61 18.32 -11.94 8.74
CA GLY A 61 18.30 -13.40 8.59
C GLY A 61 17.21 -14.07 9.43
N ARG A 62 16.12 -13.36 9.67
CA ARG A 62 14.95 -13.83 10.42
C ARG A 62 13.72 -13.90 9.53
N THR A 63 12.84 -14.81 9.90
CA THR A 63 11.50 -14.95 9.35
C THR A 63 10.59 -13.90 9.97
N TYR A 64 9.93 -13.11 9.13
CA TYR A 64 8.89 -12.19 9.56
C TYR A 64 7.68 -12.97 10.09
N VAL A 65 7.12 -12.51 11.21
CA VAL A 65 5.87 -13.02 11.76
C VAL A 65 4.77 -12.04 11.40
N PHE A 66 3.91 -12.41 10.45
CA PHE A 66 2.83 -11.52 10.01
C PHE A 66 1.62 -11.63 10.94
N ALA A 67 0.95 -10.49 11.11
CA ALA A 67 -0.33 -10.37 11.77
C ALA A 67 -1.39 -9.84 10.80
N ASP A 68 -2.65 -9.89 11.24
CA ASP A 68 -3.76 -9.33 10.49
C ASP A 68 -3.62 -7.81 10.45
N VAL A 69 -3.70 -7.23 9.25
CA VAL A 69 -3.85 -5.78 9.07
C VAL A 69 -5.33 -5.45 9.27
N VAL A 70 -5.63 -4.70 10.32
CA VAL A 70 -7.00 -4.41 10.77
C VAL A 70 -7.13 -2.96 11.22
N TRP A 71 -8.32 -2.39 11.05
CA TRP A 71 -8.64 -1.06 11.61
C TRP A 71 -8.74 -1.12 13.13
N ASP A 72 -9.57 -2.02 13.66
CA ASP A 72 -9.71 -2.25 15.10
C ASP A 72 -9.24 -3.68 15.47
N PRO A 73 -8.11 -3.82 16.19
CA PRO A 73 -7.60 -5.12 16.59
C PRO A 73 -8.42 -5.79 17.70
N ASN A 74 -9.39 -5.10 18.31
CA ASN A 74 -10.21 -5.64 19.39
C ASN A 74 -11.52 -6.26 18.88
N THR A 75 -11.91 -5.98 17.64
CA THR A 75 -13.10 -6.57 17.04
C THR A 75 -12.79 -8.01 16.61
N ALA A 76 -13.61 -8.97 17.07
CA ALA A 76 -13.46 -10.38 16.73
C ALA A 76 -13.98 -10.71 15.32
N GLU A 77 -14.85 -9.86 14.79
CA GLU A 77 -15.44 -10.00 13.46
C GLU A 77 -14.40 -9.72 12.35
N PRO A 78 -14.54 -10.35 11.18
CA PRO A 78 -13.68 -10.08 10.03
C PRO A 78 -13.93 -8.71 9.39
N TYR A 79 -14.93 -7.97 9.88
CA TYR A 79 -15.30 -6.63 9.45
C TYR A 79 -15.43 -5.70 10.66
N VAL A 80 -15.10 -4.42 10.48
CA VAL A 80 -15.18 -3.39 11.52
C VAL A 80 -16.33 -2.43 11.19
N SER A 81 -17.19 -2.16 12.17
CA SER A 81 -18.26 -1.16 12.05
C SER A 81 -17.68 0.25 12.13
N MET A 82 -18.07 1.11 11.19
CA MET A 82 -17.66 2.52 11.12
C MET A 82 -18.84 3.40 11.52
N PRO A 83 -18.79 4.09 12.68
CA PRO A 83 -19.95 4.80 13.25
C PRO A 83 -20.59 5.86 12.33
N ASP A 84 -19.79 6.53 11.50
CA ASP A 84 -20.21 7.69 10.71
C ASP A 84 -20.67 7.34 9.27
N GLU A 85 -20.50 6.09 8.84
CA GLU A 85 -21.00 5.61 7.55
C GLU A 85 -21.66 4.22 7.73
N PRO A 86 -22.86 4.14 8.34
CA PRO A 86 -23.48 2.85 8.68
C PRO A 86 -23.84 1.98 7.47
N GLU A 87 -24.05 2.57 6.29
CA GLU A 87 -24.21 1.86 5.01
C GLU A 87 -22.88 1.32 4.47
N ARG A 88 -21.76 1.88 4.96
CA ARG A 88 -20.38 1.49 4.68
C ARG A 88 -19.69 0.85 5.88
N ASN A 89 -20.47 0.31 6.83
CA ASN A 89 -20.04 -0.52 7.98
C ASN A 89 -19.20 -1.77 7.60
N HIS A 90 -18.84 -1.88 6.33
CA HIS A 90 -18.34 -3.05 5.62
C HIS A 90 -17.28 -2.70 4.57
N LEU A 91 -16.78 -1.45 4.54
CA LEU A 91 -15.74 -1.04 3.59
C LEU A 91 -14.38 -1.67 3.90
N ALA A 92 -13.55 -1.71 2.86
CA ALA A 92 -12.14 -2.09 2.82
C ALA A 92 -11.35 -1.96 4.12
N HIS A 93 -11.53 -0.89 4.89
CA HIS A 93 -10.75 -0.62 6.10
C HIS A 93 -10.88 -1.70 7.19
N GLY A 94 -12.00 -2.44 7.23
CA GLY A 94 -12.31 -3.39 8.29
C GLY A 94 -11.93 -4.84 8.03
N ALA A 95 -11.53 -5.20 6.81
CA ALA A 95 -11.14 -6.56 6.50
C ALA A 95 -9.76 -6.89 7.08
N LYS A 96 -9.60 -8.12 7.57
CA LYS A 96 -8.28 -8.68 7.89
C LYS A 96 -7.49 -8.83 6.60
N TYR A 97 -6.72 -7.82 6.22
CA TYR A 97 -5.76 -7.96 5.12
C TYR A 97 -4.57 -8.75 5.60
N ARG A 98 -4.03 -9.56 4.70
CA ARG A 98 -2.90 -10.41 4.98
C ARG A 98 -1.90 -10.21 3.85
N ALA A 99 -0.76 -9.60 4.17
CA ALA A 99 0.25 -9.23 3.18
C ALA A 99 0.87 -10.50 2.57
N GLY A 100 0.99 -10.49 1.24
CA GLY A 100 1.24 -11.67 0.41
C GLY A 100 2.40 -12.56 0.83
N LEU A 101 2.17 -13.85 0.68
CA LEU A 101 3.12 -14.94 0.91
C LEU A 101 4.23 -14.89 -0.14
N TRP A 102 5.44 -14.54 0.29
CA TRP A 102 6.62 -14.50 -0.58
C TRP A 102 7.00 -15.91 -1.03
N ASN A 103 6.76 -16.20 -2.31
CA ASN A 103 7.02 -17.51 -2.89
C ASN A 103 8.26 -17.43 -3.78
N SER A 104 9.42 -17.59 -3.14
CA SER A 104 10.61 -18.06 -3.83
C SER A 104 11.32 -19.02 -2.90
N GLY A 105 11.63 -20.24 -3.34
CA GLY A 105 12.48 -21.20 -2.62
C GLY A 105 13.93 -20.74 -2.44
N ALA A 106 14.16 -19.42 -2.33
CA ALA A 106 15.42 -18.76 -2.09
C ALA A 106 15.25 -17.76 -0.92
N PRO A 107 16.32 -17.42 -0.19
CA PRO A 107 16.26 -16.48 0.94
C PRO A 107 15.59 -15.14 0.59
N PRO A 108 14.83 -14.52 1.50
CA PRO A 108 14.61 -14.90 2.90
C PRO A 108 13.69 -16.11 3.13
N PRO A 109 13.68 -16.66 4.36
CA PRO A 109 12.68 -17.64 4.76
C PRO A 109 11.26 -17.09 4.60
N ARG A 110 10.31 -17.98 4.28
CA ARG A 110 8.91 -17.59 4.11
C ARG A 110 8.34 -17.14 5.45
N ALA A 111 7.61 -16.02 5.45
CA ALA A 111 6.99 -15.52 6.65
C ALA A 111 5.97 -16.50 7.24
N VAL A 112 5.79 -16.46 8.55
CA VAL A 112 4.89 -17.33 9.30
C VAL A 112 3.79 -16.51 9.96
N GLY A 113 2.61 -17.12 10.11
CA GLY A 113 1.48 -16.46 10.74
C GLY A 113 1.66 -16.33 12.25
N TYR A 114 1.03 -15.33 12.83
CA TYR A 114 1.07 -15.09 14.28
C TYR A 114 0.67 -16.32 15.10
N ALA A 115 -0.35 -17.09 14.68
CA ALA A 115 -0.76 -18.28 15.41
C ALA A 115 0.28 -19.42 15.40
N TRP A 116 1.04 -19.55 14.31
CA TRP A 116 2.19 -20.45 14.27
C TRP A 116 3.27 -19.99 15.25
N TYR A 117 3.57 -18.68 15.24
CA TYR A 117 4.52 -18.07 16.16
C TYR A 117 4.15 -18.28 17.62
N GLU A 118 2.88 -18.09 18.01
CA GLU A 118 2.42 -18.32 19.39
C GLU A 118 2.70 -19.76 19.86
N ARG A 119 2.55 -20.74 18.96
CA ARG A 119 2.79 -22.15 19.24
C ARG A 119 4.27 -22.48 19.39
N VAL A 120 5.14 -21.97 18.50
CA VAL A 120 6.58 -22.30 18.50
C VAL A 120 7.43 -21.36 19.36
N CYS A 121 6.90 -20.17 19.66
CA CYS A 121 7.49 -19.13 20.50
C CYS A 121 6.48 -18.66 21.55
N PRO A 122 6.07 -19.52 22.50
CA PRO A 122 5.23 -19.10 23.62
C PRO A 122 5.91 -18.01 24.46
N PRO A 123 5.17 -17.22 25.27
CA PRO A 123 5.68 -16.01 25.94
C PRO A 123 7.01 -16.19 26.69
N GLU A 124 7.19 -17.31 27.38
CA GLU A 124 8.39 -17.66 28.14
C GLU A 124 9.63 -17.91 27.29
N ARG A 125 9.48 -18.17 25.98
CA ARG A 125 10.59 -18.35 25.03
C ARG A 125 10.96 -17.06 24.31
N ARG A 126 10.19 -15.98 24.46
CA ARG A 126 10.39 -14.74 23.72
C ARG A 126 11.49 -13.88 24.35
N PHE A 127 12.40 -13.43 23.51
CA PHE A 127 13.31 -12.34 23.84
C PHE A 127 12.66 -11.02 23.45
N LEU A 128 12.27 -10.25 24.47
CA LEU A 128 11.58 -8.98 24.31
C LEU A 128 12.57 -7.85 24.03
N VAL A 129 12.32 -7.08 22.97
CA VAL A 129 13.12 -5.93 22.55
C VAL A 129 12.31 -4.65 22.71
N ASP A 130 12.80 -3.76 23.56
CA ASP A 130 12.25 -2.41 23.74
C ASP A 130 12.89 -1.47 22.73
N THR A 131 12.14 -1.10 21.68
CA THR A 131 12.68 -0.34 20.55
C THR A 131 13.19 1.04 20.95
N LYS A 132 12.59 1.67 21.95
CA LYS A 132 13.01 2.99 22.44
C LYS A 132 14.41 2.92 23.03
N LYS A 133 14.66 1.92 23.88
CA LYS A 133 15.98 1.71 24.49
C LYS A 133 17.04 1.38 23.45
N GLU A 134 16.72 0.52 22.49
CA GLU A 134 17.69 0.14 21.46
C GLU A 134 17.94 1.26 20.45
N ASN A 135 16.93 2.06 20.10
CA ASN A 135 17.11 3.27 19.30
C ASN A 135 18.10 4.23 19.97
N GLN A 136 17.97 4.48 21.28
CA GLN A 136 18.91 5.30 22.04
C GLN A 136 20.34 4.74 22.00
N ARG A 137 20.50 3.42 22.22
CA ARG A 137 21.82 2.75 22.17
C ARG A 137 22.46 2.80 20.77
N MET A 138 21.65 2.66 19.71
CA MET A 138 22.10 2.69 18.32
C MET A 138 22.24 4.12 17.75
N GLY A 139 21.90 5.15 18.53
CA GLY A 139 21.86 6.54 18.08
C GLY A 139 20.90 6.73 16.91
N ILE A 140 19.68 6.21 17.02
CA ILE A 140 18.59 6.41 16.05
C ILE A 140 17.61 7.40 16.65
N ASP A 141 17.56 8.60 16.06
CA ASP A 141 16.47 9.56 16.29
C ASP A 141 15.40 9.31 15.22
N LEU A 142 14.29 8.66 15.59
CA LEU A 142 13.25 8.26 14.63
C LEU A 142 12.59 9.46 13.92
N GLY A 143 12.65 10.67 14.47
CA GLY A 143 12.13 11.87 13.84
C GLY A 143 13.07 12.49 12.80
N LYS A 144 14.34 12.07 12.76
CA LYS A 144 15.37 12.67 11.89
C LYS A 144 16.11 11.67 11.00
N ALA A 145 16.25 10.43 11.46
CA ALA A 145 17.00 9.40 10.76
C ALA A 145 16.39 9.12 9.38
N GLN A 146 17.26 8.89 8.39
CA GLN A 146 16.83 8.45 7.07
C GLN A 146 16.22 7.04 7.19
N GLY A 147 15.17 6.76 6.41
CA GLY A 147 14.50 5.44 6.45
C GLY A 147 15.48 4.28 6.23
N ALA A 148 16.46 4.47 5.34
CA ALA A 148 17.46 3.45 5.06
C ALA A 148 18.42 3.17 6.23
N ASP A 149 18.70 4.18 7.06
CA ASP A 149 19.51 4.01 8.26
C ASP A 149 18.74 3.25 9.33
N ILE A 150 17.46 3.56 9.51
CA ILE A 150 16.56 2.84 10.43
C ILE A 150 16.53 1.36 10.04
N VAL A 151 16.15 1.04 8.80
CA VAL A 151 16.02 -0.34 8.32
C VAL A 151 17.34 -1.11 8.41
N ARG A 152 18.47 -0.51 8.02
CA ARG A 152 19.78 -1.19 8.08
C ARG A 152 20.27 -1.42 9.51
N LYS A 153 20.17 -0.41 10.38
CA LYS A 153 20.62 -0.54 11.78
C LYS A 153 19.79 -1.59 12.52
N TRP A 154 18.48 -1.57 12.34
CA TRP A 154 17.58 -2.56 12.93
C TRP A 154 17.81 -3.98 12.39
N GLY A 155 17.97 -4.14 11.07
CA GLY A 155 18.34 -5.42 10.46
C GLY A 155 19.66 -5.96 11.04
N LYS A 156 20.68 -5.11 11.17
CA LYS A 156 21.97 -5.47 11.76
C LYS A 156 21.86 -5.84 13.23
N TYR A 157 21.12 -5.07 14.03
CA TYR A 157 20.92 -5.36 15.45
C TYR A 157 20.19 -6.69 15.66
N LEU A 158 19.09 -6.93 14.96
CA LEU A 158 18.35 -8.18 15.09
C LEU A 158 19.16 -9.40 14.64
N ALA A 159 20.11 -9.23 13.71
CA ALA A 159 21.04 -10.27 13.31
C ALA A 159 22.02 -10.67 14.42
N THR A 160 22.39 -9.75 15.33
CA THR A 160 23.31 -10.06 16.44
C THR A 160 22.67 -10.95 17.50
N LEU A 161 21.35 -10.93 17.62
CA LEU A 161 20.56 -11.76 18.53
C LEU A 161 20.46 -13.23 18.08
N SER A 162 21.49 -13.76 17.42
CA SER A 162 21.47 -15.06 16.74
C SER A 162 21.20 -16.26 17.65
N ASP A 163 21.47 -16.12 18.95
CA ASP A 163 21.18 -17.08 20.01
C ASP A 163 19.72 -16.99 20.52
N LYS A 164 18.96 -15.99 20.08
CA LYS A 164 17.55 -15.77 20.41
C LYS A 164 16.67 -16.16 19.21
N PRO A 165 16.11 -17.37 19.17
CA PRO A 165 15.28 -17.81 18.04
C PRO A 165 13.95 -17.05 17.98
N CYS A 166 13.37 -16.68 19.12
CA CYS A 166 12.09 -15.98 19.21
C CYS A 166 12.32 -14.54 19.66
N VAL A 167 12.30 -13.58 18.75
CA VAL A 167 12.38 -12.15 19.09
C VAL A 167 11.01 -11.49 18.94
N GLU A 168 10.65 -10.62 19.88
CA GLU A 168 9.44 -9.80 19.81
C GLU A 168 9.80 -8.35 20.16
N LEU A 169 9.51 -7.42 19.23
CA LEU A 169 9.55 -6.00 19.55
C LEU A 169 8.30 -5.65 20.34
N THR A 170 8.50 -5.10 21.54
CA THR A 170 7.46 -5.03 22.56
C THR A 170 6.32 -4.10 22.17
N LYS A 171 5.08 -4.54 22.38
CA LYS A 171 3.89 -3.69 22.27
C LYS A 171 4.04 -2.45 23.16
N GLY A 172 3.70 -1.28 22.62
CA GLY A 172 3.80 0.00 23.35
C GLY A 172 5.19 0.66 23.32
N SER A 173 6.20 0.02 22.73
CA SER A 173 7.46 0.69 22.40
C SER A 173 7.36 1.50 21.10
N ASP A 174 8.35 2.33 20.80
CA ASP A 174 8.38 3.16 19.59
C ASP A 174 8.27 2.31 18.32
N ARG A 175 7.52 2.79 17.33
CA ARG A 175 7.37 2.10 16.05
C ARG A 175 8.58 2.41 15.18
N LEU A 176 9.15 1.39 14.53
CA LEU A 176 10.33 1.60 13.69
C LEU A 176 9.98 2.32 12.39
N ILE A 177 8.83 1.94 11.82
CA ILE A 177 8.29 2.46 10.58
C ILE A 177 6.94 3.09 10.91
N ASP A 178 6.92 4.40 11.11
CA ASP A 178 5.70 5.12 11.44
C ASP A 178 5.14 5.93 10.27
N TRP A 179 3.97 6.55 10.48
CA TRP A 179 3.31 7.32 9.45
C TRP A 179 4.13 8.57 9.09
N ASP A 180 4.84 9.16 10.06
CA ASP A 180 5.71 10.31 9.82
C ASP A 180 6.86 9.93 8.87
N LEU A 181 7.56 8.82 9.13
CA LEU A 181 8.57 8.31 8.21
C LEU A 181 7.96 8.08 6.82
N LEU A 182 6.83 7.36 6.75
CA LEU A 182 6.20 6.94 5.49
C LEU A 182 5.69 8.09 4.62
N SER A 183 5.29 9.22 5.24
CA SER A 183 4.77 10.40 4.54
C SER A 183 5.85 11.45 4.26
N ASN A 184 7.05 11.31 4.81
CA ASN A 184 8.14 12.28 4.70
C ASN A 184 9.18 11.92 3.61
N THR A 185 10.00 12.89 3.19
CA THR A 185 11.13 12.68 2.27
C THR A 185 12.19 11.71 2.83
N ARG A 186 12.26 11.52 4.15
CA ARG A 186 13.18 10.54 4.79
C ARG A 186 12.97 9.12 4.27
N VAL A 187 11.75 8.75 3.87
CA VAL A 187 11.48 7.45 3.26
C VAL A 187 12.24 7.29 1.95
N LEU A 188 12.49 8.38 1.20
CA LEU A 188 13.09 8.35 -0.14
C LEU A 188 14.43 7.60 -0.20
N SER A 189 15.20 7.68 0.89
CA SER A 189 16.47 6.97 1.08
C SER A 189 16.36 5.44 0.94
N LEU A 190 15.19 4.85 1.18
CA LEU A 190 14.93 3.42 1.08
C LEU A 190 14.79 2.96 -0.38
N TRP A 191 14.52 3.84 -1.35
CA TRP A 191 14.19 3.45 -2.72
C TRP A 191 15.23 2.53 -3.39
N PRO A 192 16.56 2.79 -3.30
CA PRO A 192 17.55 1.92 -3.92
C PRO A 192 17.57 0.49 -3.36
N MET A 193 17.15 0.31 -2.10
CA MET A 193 17.00 -0.99 -1.45
C MET A 193 15.65 -1.62 -1.80
N VAL A 194 14.56 -0.88 -1.61
CA VAL A 194 13.18 -1.34 -1.80
C VAL A 194 12.94 -1.81 -3.24
N SER A 195 13.40 -1.04 -4.24
CA SER A 195 13.22 -1.36 -5.66
C SER A 195 13.87 -2.67 -6.11
N LYS A 196 14.78 -3.24 -5.31
CA LYS A 196 15.52 -4.47 -5.63
C LYS A 196 15.26 -5.60 -4.62
N SER A 197 14.55 -5.31 -3.53
CA SER A 197 14.35 -6.29 -2.47
C SER A 197 13.36 -7.38 -2.92
N PRO A 198 13.67 -8.67 -2.68
CA PRO A 198 12.75 -9.78 -2.92
C PRO A 198 11.40 -9.64 -2.19
N ILE A 199 11.34 -8.88 -1.09
CA ILE A 199 10.09 -8.62 -0.36
C ILE A 199 9.13 -7.80 -1.21
N PHE A 200 9.67 -6.83 -1.96
CA PHE A 200 8.88 -5.91 -2.76
C PHE A 200 8.74 -6.35 -4.20
N THR A 201 9.81 -6.88 -4.82
CA THR A 201 9.76 -7.43 -6.19
C THR A 201 9.03 -8.77 -6.26
N GLY A 202 8.92 -9.48 -5.13
CA GLY A 202 8.13 -10.70 -4.98
C GLY A 202 6.73 -10.47 -4.41
N PHE A 203 6.33 -9.22 -4.16
CA PHE A 203 5.00 -8.91 -3.65
C PHE A 203 3.93 -9.31 -4.66
N SER A 204 2.89 -9.98 -4.17
CA SER A 204 1.67 -10.27 -4.92
C SER A 204 0.49 -10.03 -4.01
N TRP A 205 -0.60 -9.54 -4.59
CA TRP A 205 -1.87 -9.49 -3.88
C TRP A 205 -2.40 -10.90 -3.60
N SER A 206 -3.33 -10.99 -2.65
CA SER A 206 -4.02 -12.23 -2.29
C SER A 206 -4.86 -12.75 -3.45
N SER A 207 -5.21 -14.03 -3.41
CA SER A 207 -6.07 -14.68 -4.41
C SER A 207 -7.47 -14.05 -4.49
N VAL A 208 -7.96 -13.42 -3.43
CA VAL A 208 -9.23 -12.66 -3.45
C VAL A 208 -9.12 -11.44 -4.37
N VAL A 209 -8.06 -10.64 -4.20
CA VAL A 209 -7.83 -9.45 -5.01
C VAL A 209 -7.56 -9.83 -6.47
N LEU A 210 -6.64 -10.78 -6.70
CA LEU A 210 -6.32 -11.21 -8.07
C LEU A 210 -7.50 -11.92 -8.75
N GLY A 211 -8.29 -12.68 -7.99
CA GLY A 211 -9.52 -13.31 -8.45
C GLY A 211 -10.55 -12.27 -8.92
N ALA A 212 -10.76 -11.21 -8.14
CA ALA A 212 -11.67 -10.12 -8.47
C ALA A 212 -11.22 -9.37 -9.73
N VAL A 213 -9.93 -9.03 -9.83
CA VAL A 213 -9.35 -8.38 -11.02
C VAL A 213 -9.48 -9.30 -12.25
N GLY A 214 -9.14 -10.59 -12.10
CA GLY A 214 -9.25 -11.58 -13.18
C GLY A 214 -10.68 -11.79 -13.66
N LYS A 215 -11.64 -11.87 -12.74
CA LYS A 215 -13.09 -11.99 -13.04
C LYS A 215 -13.58 -10.80 -13.88
N ASN A 216 -13.09 -9.60 -13.58
CA ASN A 216 -13.47 -8.37 -14.26
C ASN A 216 -12.57 -8.01 -15.45
N ALA A 217 -11.53 -8.80 -15.75
CA ALA A 217 -10.53 -8.48 -16.76
C ALA A 217 -11.12 -8.27 -18.17
N LYS A 218 -12.20 -8.99 -18.52
CA LYS A 218 -12.86 -8.85 -19.83
C LYS A 218 -13.43 -7.45 -20.09
N ALA A 219 -13.69 -6.67 -19.04
CA ALA A 219 -14.15 -5.29 -19.18
C ALA A 219 -13.02 -4.33 -19.61
N PHE A 220 -11.76 -4.66 -19.31
CA PHE A 220 -10.64 -3.73 -19.44
C PHE A 220 -9.59 -4.18 -20.47
N TRP A 221 -9.31 -5.48 -20.55
CA TRP A 221 -8.28 -6.01 -21.44
C TRP A 221 -8.77 -6.17 -22.88
N PRO A 222 -7.90 -5.91 -23.89
CA PRO A 222 -8.21 -6.26 -25.27
C PRO A 222 -8.57 -7.75 -25.40
N ARG A 223 -9.51 -8.10 -26.30
CA ARG A 223 -9.89 -9.52 -26.58
C ARG A 223 -8.71 -10.43 -26.92
N ALA A 224 -7.59 -9.87 -27.39
CA ALA A 224 -6.36 -10.57 -27.71
C ALA A 224 -5.43 -10.84 -26.51
N TYR A 225 -5.76 -10.36 -25.31
CA TYR A 225 -5.00 -10.65 -24.11
C TYR A 225 -5.15 -12.13 -23.73
N LYS A 226 -4.06 -12.88 -23.90
CA LYS A 226 -3.96 -14.31 -23.56
C LYS A 226 -3.28 -14.56 -22.20
N GLY A 227 -2.95 -13.50 -21.46
CA GLY A 227 -2.32 -13.63 -20.15
C GLY A 227 -3.32 -14.09 -19.11
N THR A 228 -2.88 -14.94 -18.18
CA THR A 228 -3.58 -15.15 -16.92
C THR A 228 -3.24 -13.99 -15.97
N VAL A 229 -4.19 -13.57 -15.13
CA VAL A 229 -3.91 -12.63 -14.03
C VAL A 229 -3.25 -13.41 -12.90
N ASP A 230 -2.13 -14.06 -13.21
CA ASP A 230 -1.33 -14.80 -12.26
C ASP A 230 -0.14 -13.90 -11.91
N GLY A 231 0.09 -13.65 -10.62
CA GLY A 231 0.82 -12.52 -10.04
C GLY A 231 2.26 -12.22 -10.47
N LYS A 232 2.77 -12.77 -11.59
CA LYS A 232 4.01 -12.34 -12.24
C LYS A 232 3.92 -12.23 -13.77
N ASP A 233 3.16 -13.10 -14.44
CA ASP A 233 2.90 -13.00 -15.90
C ASP A 233 1.75 -12.02 -16.22
N GLY A 234 1.01 -11.61 -15.17
CA GLY A 234 -0.12 -10.70 -15.24
C GLY A 234 0.23 -9.20 -15.27
N ASN A 235 1.49 -8.77 -15.11
CA ASN A 235 1.88 -7.33 -15.06
C ASN A 235 1.76 -6.58 -16.41
N ALA A 236 0.93 -7.06 -17.31
CA ALA A 236 0.65 -6.39 -18.57
C ALA A 236 -0.12 -5.11 -18.29
N VAL A 237 0.58 -3.99 -18.47
CA VAL A 237 -0.02 -2.67 -18.67
C VAL A 237 -1.21 -2.81 -19.63
N ILE A 238 -2.38 -2.33 -19.22
CA ILE A 238 -3.63 -2.40 -19.98
C ILE A 238 -3.60 -1.29 -21.03
N PRO A 239 -3.43 -1.59 -22.34
CA PRO A 239 -3.25 -0.56 -23.34
C PRO A 239 -4.49 0.34 -23.45
N GLY A 240 -4.26 1.64 -23.34
CA GLY A 240 -5.26 2.70 -23.52
C GLY A 240 -6.11 3.01 -22.29
N LEU A 241 -5.90 2.27 -21.19
CA LEU A 241 -6.54 2.56 -19.92
C LEU A 241 -5.80 3.65 -19.16
N VAL A 242 -6.49 4.72 -18.82
CA VAL A 242 -6.07 5.70 -17.83
C VAL A 242 -6.69 5.34 -16.48
N THR A 243 -5.88 5.14 -15.45
CA THR A 243 -6.35 4.86 -14.09
C THR A 243 -6.23 6.12 -13.24
N LEU A 244 -7.28 6.44 -12.49
CA LEU A 244 -7.36 7.64 -11.66
C LEU A 244 -7.48 7.26 -10.20
N HIS A 245 -6.72 7.93 -9.35
CA HIS A 245 -7.01 7.96 -7.93
C HIS A 245 -7.44 9.37 -7.50
N VAL A 246 -8.73 9.52 -7.21
CA VAL A 246 -9.36 10.77 -6.78
C VAL A 246 -9.74 10.64 -5.31
N ARG A 247 -9.07 11.40 -4.44
CA ARG A 247 -9.32 11.35 -2.99
C ARG A 247 -10.19 12.55 -2.57
N ARG A 248 -11.44 12.28 -2.19
CA ARG A 248 -12.50 13.26 -1.87
C ARG A 248 -13.02 13.07 -0.43
N LYS A 249 -14.30 13.35 -0.15
CA LYS A 249 -14.94 13.35 1.18
C LYS A 249 -14.06 13.91 2.31
N ASP A 250 -13.77 13.09 3.33
CA ASP A 250 -12.98 13.38 4.53
C ASP A 250 -11.61 14.02 4.22
N PHE A 251 -11.07 13.74 3.03
CA PHE A 251 -9.79 14.28 2.60
C PHE A 251 -9.79 15.79 2.42
N TYR A 252 -10.95 16.44 2.25
CA TYR A 252 -11.03 17.90 2.17
C TYR A 252 -10.40 18.56 3.41
N PHE A 253 -10.81 18.12 4.61
CA PHE A 253 -10.26 18.64 5.86
C PHE A 253 -8.79 18.29 6.04
N HIS A 254 -8.39 17.11 5.57
CA HIS A 254 -6.99 16.71 5.57
C HIS A 254 -6.14 17.63 4.66
N CYS A 255 -6.63 17.98 3.47
CA CYS A 255 -5.98 18.93 2.56
C CYS A 255 -5.88 20.33 3.18
N LEU A 256 -6.94 20.82 3.83
CA LEU A 256 -6.91 22.11 4.53
C LEU A 256 -5.86 22.10 5.65
N TRP A 257 -5.84 21.04 6.47
CA TRP A 257 -4.85 20.86 7.53
C TRP A 257 -3.42 20.84 6.97
N MET A 258 -3.19 20.17 5.84
CA MET A 258 -1.88 20.14 5.18
C MET A 258 -1.49 21.46 4.51
N GLY A 259 -2.40 22.40 4.28
CA GLY A 259 -2.14 23.63 3.50
C GLY A 259 -0.78 24.31 3.80
N PRO A 260 -0.44 24.60 5.07
CA PRO A 260 0.76 25.39 5.39
C PRO A 260 2.10 24.63 5.29
N TRP A 261 2.11 23.29 5.35
CA TRP A 261 3.35 22.48 5.42
C TRP A 261 3.37 21.22 4.53
N GLY A 262 2.26 20.90 3.89
CA GLY A 262 2.05 19.66 3.16
C GLY A 262 3.05 19.47 2.03
N VAL A 263 3.39 18.21 1.79
CA VAL A 263 4.21 17.74 0.66
C VAL A 263 3.55 16.48 0.10
N PHE A 264 3.97 16.06 -1.09
CA PHE A 264 3.53 14.76 -1.60
C PHE A 264 3.95 13.62 -0.65
N ASP A 265 3.12 12.59 -0.54
CA ASP A 265 3.32 11.47 0.39
C ASP A 265 4.44 10.53 -0.09
N GLY A 266 5.49 10.42 0.71
CA GLY A 266 6.53 9.39 0.56
C GLY A 266 7.05 9.24 -0.87
N TRP A 267 6.81 8.07 -1.49
CA TRP A 267 7.28 7.73 -2.83
C TRP A 267 6.76 8.59 -3.97
N ASN A 268 5.70 9.37 -3.75
CA ASN A 268 5.24 10.35 -4.74
C ASN A 268 6.26 11.49 -4.96
N GLN A 269 7.27 11.59 -4.09
CA GLN A 269 8.35 12.58 -4.19
C GLN A 269 9.60 12.08 -4.93
N LEU A 270 9.60 10.84 -5.46
CA LEU A 270 10.77 10.29 -6.16
C LEU A 270 11.18 11.16 -7.36
N SER A 271 12.47 11.48 -7.46
CA SER A 271 13.04 12.38 -8.47
C SER A 271 12.94 11.88 -9.92
N THR A 272 12.55 10.62 -10.12
CA THR A 272 12.28 10.03 -11.44
C THR A 272 10.88 10.32 -11.96
N LEU A 273 9.95 10.74 -11.10
CA LEU A 273 8.57 11.06 -11.46
C LEU A 273 8.48 12.42 -12.16
N PRO A 274 7.59 12.61 -13.15
CA PRO A 274 7.54 13.84 -13.94
C PRO A 274 6.91 15.02 -13.19
N ASP A 275 5.85 14.78 -12.42
CA ASP A 275 5.12 15.86 -11.76
C ASP A 275 5.69 16.13 -10.35
N ARG A 276 5.86 17.41 -10.03
CA ARG A 276 6.39 17.90 -8.74
C ARG A 276 5.36 18.75 -8.00
N PHE A 277 5.47 18.75 -6.67
CA PHE A 277 4.78 19.70 -5.82
C PHE A 277 5.73 20.84 -5.45
N GLU A 278 5.59 21.95 -6.15
CA GLU A 278 6.43 23.15 -5.99
C GLU A 278 5.54 24.33 -5.60
N PRO A 279 5.04 24.33 -4.35
CA PRO A 279 4.19 25.41 -3.87
C PRO A 279 4.99 26.71 -3.66
N PRO A 280 4.31 27.86 -3.61
CA PRO A 280 4.88 29.09 -3.08
C PRO A 280 5.50 28.88 -1.68
N PRO A 281 6.52 29.69 -1.31
CA PRO A 281 7.11 29.64 0.03
C PRO A 281 6.03 29.72 1.12
N SER A 282 6.17 28.90 2.16
CA SER A 282 5.27 28.99 3.30
C SER A 282 5.55 30.29 4.06
N THR A 283 4.51 31.07 4.36
CA THR A 283 4.61 32.21 5.27
C THR A 283 4.59 31.80 6.74
N GLY A 284 4.37 30.51 7.03
CA GLY A 284 4.16 30.01 8.40
C GLY A 284 2.79 30.35 9.00
N ASP A 285 2.03 31.22 8.33
CA ASP A 285 0.70 31.64 8.76
C ASP A 285 -0.37 30.65 8.29
N SER A 286 -1.24 30.25 9.22
CA SER A 286 -2.43 29.43 8.95
C SER A 286 -3.63 30.23 8.46
N ASN A 287 -3.46 31.51 8.11
CA ASN A 287 -4.55 32.39 7.71
C ASN A 287 -5.16 31.94 6.37
N ASP A 288 -6.48 32.13 6.23
CA ASP A 288 -7.32 31.67 5.10
C ASP A 288 -6.90 32.20 3.71
N ASN A 289 -5.95 33.12 3.62
CA ASN A 289 -5.43 33.69 2.35
C ASN A 289 -3.98 33.29 2.07
N ASN A 290 -3.58 32.06 2.41
CA ASN A 290 -2.24 31.56 2.15
C ASN A 290 -2.15 31.01 0.70
N PRO A 291 -1.36 31.63 -0.21
CA PRO A 291 -1.23 31.15 -1.60
C PRO A 291 -0.71 29.72 -1.71
N ARG A 292 0.04 29.25 -0.70
CA ARG A 292 0.45 27.85 -0.58
C ARG A 292 -0.75 26.92 -0.36
N SER A 293 -1.65 27.28 0.55
CA SER A 293 -2.84 26.47 0.86
C SER A 293 -3.75 26.36 -0.35
N ASP A 294 -3.98 27.45 -1.09
CA ASP A 294 -4.75 27.44 -2.34
C ASP A 294 -4.09 26.57 -3.41
N TYR A 295 -2.76 26.67 -3.55
CA TYR A 295 -2.00 25.86 -4.47
C TYR A 295 -2.09 24.36 -4.12
N LEU A 296 -2.01 24.02 -2.83
CA LEU A 296 -2.17 22.65 -2.35
C LEU A 296 -3.58 22.14 -2.62
N LEU A 297 -4.62 22.90 -2.24
CA LEU A 297 -6.01 22.46 -2.32
C LEU A 297 -6.42 22.13 -3.76
N LYS A 298 -5.98 22.93 -4.73
CA LYS A 298 -6.21 22.69 -6.17
C LYS A 298 -5.68 21.36 -6.70
N ARG A 299 -4.73 20.73 -6.00
CA ARG A 299 -4.07 19.46 -6.38
C ARG A 299 -4.44 18.32 -5.43
N CYS A 300 -4.69 18.65 -4.17
CA CYS A 300 -5.02 17.71 -3.10
C CYS A 300 -6.49 17.31 -3.12
N TRP A 301 -7.40 18.20 -3.53
CA TRP A 301 -8.83 17.95 -3.55
C TRP A 301 -9.44 18.43 -4.89
N VAL A 302 -9.11 17.72 -5.97
CA VAL A 302 -9.59 18.04 -7.32
C VAL A 302 -11.08 17.74 -7.49
N ASP A 303 -11.77 18.57 -8.27
CA ASP A 303 -13.17 18.34 -8.66
C ASP A 303 -13.30 17.94 -10.13
N ILE A 304 -14.52 17.66 -10.59
CA ILE A 304 -14.82 17.09 -11.92
C ILE A 304 -14.21 17.92 -13.06
N ASP A 305 -14.41 19.24 -13.09
CA ASP A 305 -13.93 20.07 -14.21
C ASP A 305 -12.39 20.08 -14.32
N PRO A 306 -11.63 20.29 -13.22
CA PRO A 306 -10.19 20.08 -13.23
C PRO A 306 -9.75 18.67 -13.66
N ILE A 307 -10.47 17.61 -13.27
CA ILE A 307 -10.16 16.22 -13.67
C ILE A 307 -10.30 16.07 -15.18
N VAL A 308 -11.42 16.55 -15.75
CA VAL A 308 -11.67 16.53 -17.19
C VAL A 308 -10.59 17.30 -17.95
N ALA A 309 -10.28 18.53 -17.53
CA ALA A 309 -9.24 19.35 -18.15
C ALA A 309 -7.86 18.70 -18.08
N ARG A 310 -7.53 18.04 -16.96
CA ARG A 310 -6.27 17.31 -16.79
C ARG A 310 -6.18 16.13 -17.75
N LEU A 311 -7.27 15.40 -17.94
CA LEU A 311 -7.34 14.27 -18.87
C LEU A 311 -7.26 14.67 -20.35
N ASP A 312 -7.84 15.81 -20.71
CA ASP A 312 -7.69 16.39 -22.04
C ASP A 312 -6.25 16.83 -22.32
N ALA A 313 -5.59 17.42 -21.32
CA ALA A 313 -4.16 17.73 -21.39
C ALA A 313 -3.31 16.45 -21.48
N LEU A 314 -3.69 15.40 -20.74
CA LEU A 314 -2.99 14.13 -20.73
C LEU A 314 -2.93 13.50 -22.12
N ARG A 315 -4.03 13.48 -22.88
CA ARG A 315 -4.04 12.99 -24.27
C ARG A 315 -3.07 13.75 -25.18
N LYS A 316 -2.80 15.03 -24.90
CA LYS A 316 -1.81 15.84 -25.62
C LYS A 316 -0.37 15.51 -25.21
N ASP A 317 -0.16 15.13 -23.95
CA ASP A 317 1.15 14.70 -23.45
C ASP A 317 1.60 13.35 -24.04
N TYR A 318 0.65 12.51 -24.50
CA TYR A 318 0.91 11.19 -25.10
C TYR A 318 0.29 11.06 -26.50
N PRO A 319 0.72 11.85 -27.50
CA PRO A 319 0.07 11.90 -28.82
C PRO A 319 0.20 10.60 -29.63
N ASN A 320 1.14 9.72 -29.25
CA ASN A 320 1.36 8.43 -29.89
C ASN A 320 0.64 7.27 -29.18
N ASP A 321 0.04 7.51 -28.01
CA ASP A 321 -0.67 6.51 -27.23
C ASP A 321 -2.19 6.73 -27.40
N THR A 322 -2.93 5.65 -27.71
CA THR A 322 -4.40 5.72 -27.77
C THR A 322 -4.96 5.63 -26.35
N LEU A 323 -5.30 6.76 -25.73
CA LEU A 323 -5.93 6.82 -24.41
C LEU A 323 -7.44 7.06 -24.53
N ASP A 324 -8.22 6.00 -24.44
CA ASP A 324 -9.66 6.00 -24.73
C ASP A 324 -10.53 5.44 -23.60
N LYS A 325 -9.93 4.86 -22.56
CA LYS A 325 -10.64 4.29 -21.41
C LYS A 325 -10.18 4.89 -20.10
N VAL A 326 -11.08 4.92 -19.12
CA VAL A 326 -10.79 5.40 -17.75
C VAL A 326 -11.29 4.40 -16.72
N TYR A 327 -10.48 4.16 -15.69
CA TYR A 327 -10.90 3.52 -14.44
C TYR A 327 -10.69 4.49 -13.28
N VAL A 328 -11.72 4.73 -12.47
CA VAL A 328 -11.72 5.69 -11.36
C VAL A 328 -11.79 4.97 -10.02
N SER A 329 -10.76 5.15 -9.20
CA SER A 329 -10.73 4.78 -7.79
C SER A 329 -10.97 6.01 -6.94
N THR A 330 -12.05 6.03 -6.16
CA THR A 330 -12.44 7.18 -5.33
C THR A 330 -13.21 6.72 -4.09
N ASN A 331 -13.16 7.52 -3.03
CA ASN A 331 -13.98 7.32 -1.84
C ASN A 331 -15.32 8.07 -1.88
N GLU A 332 -15.63 8.75 -2.99
CA GLU A 332 -16.86 9.52 -3.18
C GLU A 332 -18.10 8.62 -3.43
N ASP A 333 -19.29 9.22 -3.51
CA ASP A 333 -20.54 8.52 -3.77
C ASP A 333 -20.82 8.23 -5.26
N GLU A 334 -21.82 7.38 -5.51
CA GLU A 334 -22.24 6.98 -6.87
C GLU A 334 -22.77 8.14 -7.72
N LYS A 335 -23.38 9.16 -7.09
CA LYS A 335 -23.95 10.30 -7.80
C LYS A 335 -22.85 11.17 -8.40
N TRP A 336 -21.83 11.50 -7.60
CA TRP A 336 -20.66 12.22 -8.08
C TRP A 336 -19.91 11.42 -9.15
N LEU A 337 -19.77 10.11 -8.96
CA LEU A 337 -19.15 9.21 -9.95
C LEU A 337 -19.93 9.18 -11.27
N ALA A 338 -21.26 9.14 -11.22
CA ALA A 338 -22.10 9.19 -12.41
C ALA A 338 -21.93 10.50 -13.18
N GLU A 339 -21.85 11.64 -12.48
CA GLU A 339 -21.57 12.94 -13.09
C GLU A 339 -20.20 12.98 -13.77
N LEU A 340 -19.15 12.53 -13.08
CA LEU A 340 -17.80 12.45 -13.64
C LEU A 340 -17.78 11.55 -14.89
N LYS A 341 -18.40 10.36 -14.82
CA LYS A 341 -18.52 9.43 -15.94
C LYS A 341 -19.21 10.08 -17.13
N GLY A 342 -20.28 10.85 -16.89
CA GLY A 342 -20.99 11.61 -17.91
C GLY A 342 -20.08 12.61 -18.62
N LYS A 343 -19.43 13.51 -17.87
CA LYS A 343 -18.54 14.52 -18.45
C LYS A 343 -17.37 13.92 -19.20
N LEU A 344 -16.78 12.83 -18.70
CA LEU A 344 -15.71 12.15 -19.43
C LEU A 344 -16.19 11.55 -20.76
N LYS A 345 -17.39 10.95 -20.79
CA LYS A 345 -17.97 10.45 -22.06
C LYS A 345 -18.23 11.58 -23.06
N GLU A 346 -18.71 12.74 -22.59
CA GLU A 346 -18.87 13.94 -23.43
C GLU A 346 -17.53 14.41 -24.04
N HIS A 347 -16.43 14.24 -23.30
CA HIS A 347 -15.07 14.49 -23.77
C HIS A 347 -14.44 13.32 -24.55
N GLY A 348 -15.26 12.39 -25.05
CA GLY A 348 -14.82 11.32 -25.95
C GLY A 348 -14.06 10.18 -25.28
N TRP A 349 -14.22 9.96 -23.98
CA TRP A 349 -13.79 8.71 -23.33
C TRP A 349 -14.81 7.60 -23.62
N THR A 350 -14.35 6.51 -24.24
CA THR A 350 -15.21 5.45 -24.79
C THR A 350 -15.75 4.50 -23.72
N ASP A 351 -14.95 4.22 -22.69
CA ASP A 351 -15.36 3.44 -21.53
C ASP A 351 -14.83 4.11 -20.26
N VAL A 352 -15.71 4.35 -19.29
CA VAL A 352 -15.37 4.98 -18.01
C VAL A 352 -16.00 4.15 -16.92
N ARG A 353 -15.15 3.52 -16.12
CA ARG A 353 -15.53 2.58 -15.06
C ARG A 353 -15.01 3.02 -13.71
N SER A 354 -15.55 2.44 -12.66
CA SER A 354 -15.05 2.48 -11.29
C SER A 354 -15.27 1.12 -10.62
N THR A 355 -14.84 1.01 -9.37
CA THR A 355 -15.07 -0.15 -8.50
C THR A 355 -16.54 -0.56 -8.42
N PHE A 356 -17.47 0.41 -8.48
CA PHE A 356 -18.92 0.19 -8.51
C PHE A 356 -19.42 -0.52 -9.77
N ASP A 357 -18.65 -0.52 -10.87
CA ASP A 357 -19.02 -1.26 -12.09
C ASP A 357 -18.39 -2.66 -12.14
N LEU A 358 -17.66 -3.07 -11.09
CA LEU A 358 -17.07 -4.39 -10.97
C LEU A 358 -18.09 -5.36 -10.38
N ASP A 359 -18.09 -6.59 -10.90
CA ASP A 359 -18.83 -7.70 -10.30
C ASP A 359 -18.01 -8.27 -9.14
N LEU A 360 -18.24 -7.73 -7.93
CA LEU A 360 -17.56 -8.12 -6.68
C LEU A 360 -18.50 -8.90 -5.77
N SER A 361 -18.00 -10.00 -5.17
CA SER A 361 -18.67 -10.61 -4.02
C SER A 361 -18.56 -9.74 -2.78
N TRP A 362 -19.29 -10.12 -1.74
CA TRP A 362 -19.18 -9.50 -0.43
C TRP A 362 -17.74 -9.50 0.13
N GLU A 363 -17.03 -10.61 0.01
CA GLU A 363 -15.63 -10.74 0.43
C GLU A 363 -14.70 -9.84 -0.38
N GLU A 364 -14.90 -9.78 -1.70
CA GLU A 364 -14.10 -8.97 -2.62
C GLU A 364 -14.32 -7.47 -2.38
N SER A 365 -15.55 -7.04 -2.09
CA SER A 365 -15.85 -5.66 -1.69
C SER A 365 -15.14 -5.25 -0.39
N GLY A 366 -14.87 -6.21 0.51
CA GLY A 366 -14.07 -5.98 1.71
C GLY A 366 -12.57 -5.73 1.44
N VAL A 367 -12.08 -5.93 0.22
CA VAL A 367 -10.70 -5.63 -0.20
C VAL A 367 -10.63 -4.72 -1.41
N ASP A 368 -11.69 -3.96 -1.67
CA ASP A 368 -11.84 -3.11 -2.85
C ASP A 368 -10.71 -2.08 -3.02
N ASN A 369 -10.13 -1.57 -1.92
CA ASN A 369 -8.97 -0.69 -1.95
C ASN A 369 -7.76 -1.36 -2.61
N ALA A 370 -7.51 -2.63 -2.31
CA ALA A 370 -6.42 -3.40 -2.91
C ALA A 370 -6.72 -3.75 -4.38
N ILE A 371 -7.98 -4.01 -4.72
CA ILE A 371 -8.44 -4.21 -6.11
C ILE A 371 -8.19 -2.93 -6.92
N ASP A 372 -8.55 -1.78 -6.37
CA ASP A 372 -8.32 -0.48 -6.98
C ASP A 372 -6.84 -0.19 -7.19
N MET A 373 -6.00 -0.51 -6.21
CA MET A 373 -4.54 -0.40 -6.36
C MET A 373 -4.00 -1.28 -7.47
N GLU A 374 -4.53 -2.49 -7.58
CA GLU A 374 -4.10 -3.45 -8.60
C GLU A 374 -4.58 -3.04 -10.00
N MET A 375 -5.79 -2.50 -10.11
CA MET A 375 -6.23 -1.88 -11.36
C MET A 375 -5.36 -0.67 -11.69
N ALA A 376 -5.07 0.19 -10.71
CA ALA A 376 -4.27 1.39 -10.88
C ALA A 376 -2.81 1.10 -11.29
N SER A 377 -2.21 0.05 -10.71
CA SER A 377 -0.85 -0.39 -11.07
C SER A 377 -0.75 -0.83 -12.53
N ARG A 378 -1.83 -1.38 -13.09
CA ARG A 378 -1.91 -1.91 -14.46
C ARG A 378 -2.31 -0.89 -15.52
N GLY A 379 -2.75 0.32 -15.16
CA GLY A 379 -3.15 1.33 -16.15
C GLY A 379 -2.02 1.69 -17.13
N HIS A 380 -2.34 1.99 -18.40
CA HIS A 380 -1.38 2.59 -19.33
C HIS A 380 -0.80 3.85 -18.70
N VAL A 381 -1.66 4.79 -18.32
CA VAL A 381 -1.26 5.99 -17.57
C VAL A 381 -2.01 6.00 -16.25
N PHE A 382 -1.29 6.28 -15.16
CA PHE A 382 -1.90 6.48 -13.84
C PHE A 382 -1.86 7.97 -13.50
N VAL A 383 -2.98 8.54 -13.05
CA VAL A 383 -3.05 9.90 -12.48
C VAL A 383 -3.56 9.81 -11.05
N GLY A 384 -2.71 10.15 -10.08
CA GLY A 384 -3.03 9.98 -8.67
C GLY A 384 -2.98 11.26 -7.84
N ASN A 385 -3.56 11.19 -6.66
CA ASN A 385 -3.42 12.22 -5.63
C ASN A 385 -2.03 12.13 -4.97
N GLY A 386 -1.14 13.08 -5.26
CA GLY A 386 0.24 13.07 -4.74
C GLY A 386 0.34 13.12 -3.22
N PHE A 387 -0.69 13.55 -2.49
CA PHE A 387 -0.72 13.62 -1.02
C PHE A 387 -1.26 12.34 -0.37
N SER A 388 -1.68 11.35 -1.14
CA SER A 388 -2.27 10.14 -0.61
C SER A 388 -1.27 8.98 -0.53
N SER A 389 -1.30 8.28 0.60
CA SER A 389 -0.57 7.03 0.77
C SER A 389 -1.05 5.91 -0.14
N PHE A 390 -2.31 5.96 -0.61
CA PHE A 390 -2.81 5.07 -1.66
C PHE A 390 -1.99 5.22 -2.94
N THR A 391 -1.88 6.45 -3.43
CA THR A 391 -1.11 6.79 -4.63
C THR A 391 0.34 6.36 -4.47
N SER A 392 0.94 6.62 -3.32
CA SER A 392 2.33 6.28 -3.01
C SER A 392 2.59 4.76 -3.08
N THR A 393 1.62 3.94 -2.69
CA THR A 393 1.67 2.48 -2.89
C THR A 393 1.57 2.10 -4.37
N VAL A 394 0.66 2.70 -5.13
CA VAL A 394 0.53 2.46 -6.58
C VAL A 394 1.80 2.86 -7.33
N VAL A 395 2.40 4.01 -7.01
CA VAL A 395 3.68 4.44 -7.57
C VAL A 395 4.77 3.40 -7.34
N ARG A 396 4.87 2.89 -6.11
CA ARG A 396 5.83 1.83 -5.79
C ARG A 396 5.60 0.59 -6.65
N LEU A 397 4.36 0.11 -6.74
CA LEU A 397 4.01 -1.07 -7.56
C LEU A 397 4.43 -0.86 -9.02
N ARG A 398 3.96 0.23 -9.65
CA ARG A 398 4.25 0.56 -11.05
C ARG A 398 5.74 0.58 -11.35
N LEU A 399 6.53 1.26 -10.51
CA LEU A 399 7.96 1.42 -10.74
C LEU A 399 8.74 0.12 -10.50
N ILE A 400 8.34 -0.71 -9.54
CA ILE A 400 8.95 -2.03 -9.30
C ILE A 400 8.65 -2.99 -10.45
N ASP A 401 7.43 -2.93 -10.99
CA ASP A 401 7.01 -3.71 -12.16
C ASP A 401 7.61 -3.19 -13.48
N GLY A 402 8.46 -2.16 -13.41
CA GLY A 402 9.19 -1.64 -14.57
C GLY A 402 8.37 -0.70 -15.46
N THR A 403 7.19 -0.25 -15.01
CA THR A 403 6.42 0.76 -15.74
C THR A 403 7.22 2.07 -15.79
N PRO A 404 7.49 2.64 -16.98
CA PRO A 404 8.23 3.89 -17.09
C PRO A 404 7.59 5.01 -16.28
N SER A 405 8.41 5.75 -15.50
CA SER A 405 7.92 6.81 -14.60
C SER A 405 7.14 7.90 -15.32
N LYS A 406 7.42 8.13 -16.61
CA LYS A 406 6.66 9.06 -17.45
C LYS A 406 5.17 8.74 -17.52
N TYR A 407 4.74 7.51 -17.24
CA TYR A 407 3.34 7.08 -17.23
C TYR A 407 2.69 7.13 -15.84
N THR A 408 3.35 7.77 -14.87
CA THR A 408 2.82 8.01 -13.53
C THR A 408 2.76 9.52 -13.33
N ARG A 409 1.54 10.05 -13.25
CA ARG A 409 1.23 11.47 -13.17
C ARG A 409 0.47 11.79 -11.89
N PHE A 410 0.45 13.05 -11.53
CA PHE A 410 -0.32 13.59 -10.41
C PHE A 410 -1.24 14.73 -10.85
N TRP A 411 -2.18 15.07 -9.97
CA TRP A 411 -3.04 16.25 -10.08
C TRP A 411 -2.26 17.56 -10.04
#